data_AF-A0A0E2H104-F1
#
_entry.id   AF-A0A0E2H104-F1
#
_cell.length_a   1.000
_cell.length_b   1.000
_cell.length_c   1.000
_cell.angle_alpha   90.00
_cell.angle_beta   90.00
_cell.angle_gamma   90.00
#
_symmetry.space_group_name_H-M   'P 1'
#
loop_
_entity.id
_entity.type
_entity.pdbx_description
1 polymer ?
#
loop_
_entity_poly.entity_id
_entity_poly.type
_entity_poly.pdbx_seq_one_letter_code
_entity_poly.pdbx_strand_id
1 'polypeptide(L)'
;MSRRRKKKDSPIKTVFLIIMAAVIMTAAVYVVMSVVGKIRSDYKNLDFSTEQKEMPSITIDTREEPKPGWNETDNGWMYYLDEEEYVTDQWKDIEGFLYYFDSDGIMATGVLKQEGQTYTCHDTKGYLKDIQIDLDYKPESTGENLDSLVRTNAFWCYLRAEDAGLFKTILYRKTVENKVMVLGGETAPEKTTRNSMRAYGDYVYFLPKVKESQKQGLSEAERGLCDKLFRMRPGSDTKELIAENVDGYVVMGDTIYYSRAGKIYSTTSGTEVATGEARYSVVIKDGNCYLVDDMGNPAVAESGSSVSIGDRVYRIEEDGKIKYVKHGQVTIGGKTYYLSGSGTKSSVSAKSEGNDTAIIRENYGVQSYCIVDNQIYYSSYVDKGTGGEWYSQIFRTDLNGQNKQAVSERFPGMMQNMYYYEDEGQIFGEYNPAIWKQAYGTAAIISRDGNIYQINDTAARTGKHVDGNDMLEIIMAKDGKVICLWHDCEWDRNSGITSILWSKAIELDAGDRSLIDMVPSAKTQESSEVQESGDIIQPIETMPPSSVETVSPVEPSVDNDPVISTEGPHTETAAPTLPAPAPTIPPVTEPSAEVKIVPLG
;
A
#
# COMPACT_ATOMS: atom_id res chain seq x y z
N MET A 1 10.97 49.68 14.24
CA MET A 1 11.36 48.28 14.00
C MET A 1 12.58 48.24 13.08
N SER A 2 13.59 47.48 13.49
CA SER A 2 14.95 47.42 12.91
C SER A 2 14.98 46.78 11.51
N ARG A 3 15.50 47.51 10.51
CA ARG A 3 15.81 46.97 9.17
C ARG A 3 17.14 46.21 9.22
N ARG A 4 17.07 44.88 9.21
CA ARG A 4 18.23 43.97 9.05
C ARG A 4 18.84 44.11 7.64
N ARG A 5 20.07 44.62 7.55
CA ARG A 5 20.93 44.60 6.34
C ARG A 5 21.31 43.14 6.01
N LYS A 6 20.96 42.65 4.82
CA LYS A 6 21.53 41.41 4.25
C LYS A 6 23.01 41.63 3.93
N LYS A 7 23.89 40.81 4.50
CA LYS A 7 25.32 40.73 4.13
C LYS A 7 25.40 40.15 2.71
N LYS A 8 26.07 40.85 1.80
CA LYS A 8 26.50 40.29 0.51
C LYS A 8 27.65 39.31 0.77
N ASP A 9 27.50 38.08 0.32
CA ASP A 9 28.59 37.12 0.33
C ASP A 9 29.73 37.58 -0.59
N SER A 10 30.96 37.47 -0.08
CA SER A 10 32.15 37.92 -0.78
C SER A 10 32.55 36.88 -1.83
N PRO A 11 32.74 37.28 -3.11
CA PRO A 11 33.15 36.36 -4.18
C PRO A 11 34.50 35.67 -3.91
N ILE A 12 35.30 36.19 -2.98
CA ILE A 12 36.58 35.58 -2.55
C ILE A 12 36.34 34.26 -1.81
N LYS A 13 35.25 34.12 -1.05
CA LYS A 13 34.94 32.87 -0.34
C LYS A 13 34.51 31.75 -1.28
N THR A 14 33.76 32.10 -2.32
CA THR A 14 33.33 31.15 -3.35
C THR A 14 34.51 30.66 -4.18
N VAL A 15 35.43 31.56 -4.55
CA VAL A 15 36.67 31.19 -5.26
C VAL A 15 37.57 30.30 -4.40
N PHE A 16 37.67 30.58 -3.09
CA PHE A 16 38.46 29.74 -2.18
C PHE A 16 37.88 28.33 -2.00
N LEU A 17 36.56 28.19 -1.93
CA LEU A 17 35.89 26.88 -1.86
C LEU A 17 36.04 26.08 -3.14
N ILE A 18 36.00 26.73 -4.32
CA ILE A 18 36.23 26.06 -5.60
C ILE A 18 37.68 25.54 -5.70
N ILE A 19 38.66 26.32 -5.25
CA ILE A 19 40.05 25.89 -5.22
C ILE A 19 40.24 24.72 -4.24
N MET A 20 39.61 24.77 -3.06
CA MET A 20 39.69 23.67 -2.09
C MET A 20 39.03 22.37 -2.63
N ALA A 21 37.89 22.49 -3.30
CA ALA A 21 37.23 21.36 -3.96
C ALA A 21 38.08 20.77 -5.10
N ALA A 22 38.77 21.63 -5.88
CA ALA A 22 39.69 21.17 -6.92
C ALA A 22 40.89 20.42 -6.32
N VAL A 23 41.44 20.88 -5.19
CA VAL A 23 42.54 20.21 -4.48
C VAL A 23 42.10 18.84 -3.95
N ILE A 24 40.90 18.74 -3.37
CA ILE A 24 40.34 17.48 -2.88
C ILE A 24 40.10 16.51 -4.04
N MET A 25 39.56 16.99 -5.17
CA MET A 25 39.38 16.19 -6.38
C MET A 25 40.72 15.68 -6.94
N THR A 26 41.76 16.52 -6.99
CA THR A 26 43.09 16.07 -7.43
C THR A 26 43.73 15.08 -6.46
N ALA A 27 43.49 15.20 -5.16
CA ALA A 27 43.94 14.21 -4.18
C ALA A 27 43.18 12.88 -4.32
N ALA A 28 41.87 12.91 -4.56
CA ALA A 28 41.06 11.72 -4.82
C ALA A 28 41.51 11.00 -6.11
N VAL A 29 41.77 11.75 -7.19
CA VAL A 29 42.31 11.18 -8.44
C VAL A 29 43.71 10.61 -8.23
N TYR A 30 44.57 11.26 -7.43
CA TYR A 30 45.89 10.74 -7.10
C TYR A 30 45.83 9.45 -6.27
N VAL A 31 44.90 9.34 -5.32
CA VAL A 31 44.66 8.11 -4.55
C VAL A 31 44.18 6.97 -5.46
N VAL A 32 43.23 7.26 -6.36
CA VAL A 32 42.76 6.27 -7.34
C VAL A 32 43.88 5.84 -8.28
N MET A 33 44.71 6.77 -8.78
CA MET A 33 45.87 6.43 -9.61
C MET A 33 46.97 5.69 -8.84
N SER A 34 47.16 5.96 -7.55
CA SER A 34 48.07 5.24 -6.65
C SER A 34 47.61 3.79 -6.44
N VAL A 35 46.31 3.57 -6.24
CA VAL A 35 45.72 2.23 -6.11
C VAL A 35 45.83 1.46 -7.44
N VAL A 36 45.51 2.09 -8.57
CA VAL A 36 45.63 1.48 -9.91
C VAL A 36 47.10 1.21 -10.30
N GLY A 37 48.03 2.07 -9.89
CA GLY A 37 49.46 1.89 -10.10
C GLY A 37 50.04 0.72 -9.30
N LYS A 38 49.55 0.49 -8.08
CA LYS A 38 49.94 -0.66 -7.25
C LYS A 38 49.40 -1.97 -7.82
N ILE A 39 48.15 -1.97 -8.28
CA ILE A 39 47.53 -3.09 -8.99
C ILE A 39 48.34 -3.47 -10.25
N ARG A 40 48.75 -2.52 -11.10
CA ARG A 40 49.60 -2.82 -12.28
C ARG A 40 51.01 -3.33 -11.96
N SER A 41 51.55 -2.98 -10.79
CA SER A 41 52.86 -3.48 -10.34
C SER A 41 52.78 -4.95 -9.94
N ASP A 42 51.69 -5.35 -9.29
CA ASP A 42 51.48 -6.71 -8.82
C ASP A 42 51.13 -7.67 -9.99
N TYR A 43 50.52 -7.15 -11.07
CA TYR A 43 50.29 -7.91 -12.30
C TYR A 43 51.52 -8.12 -13.21
N LYS A 44 52.66 -7.45 -12.96
CA LYS A 44 53.90 -7.65 -13.74
C LYS A 44 54.76 -8.84 -13.28
N ASN A 45 54.45 -9.43 -12.12
CA ASN A 45 55.20 -10.56 -11.57
C ASN A 45 54.56 -11.92 -11.88
N LEU A 46 53.52 -11.96 -12.72
CA LEU A 46 52.92 -13.19 -13.24
C LEU A 46 53.35 -13.39 -14.70
N ASP A 47 54.66 -13.58 -14.93
CA ASP A 47 55.18 -14.03 -16.22
C ASP A 47 55.23 -15.57 -16.20
N PHE A 48 54.21 -16.19 -16.79
CA PHE A 48 54.16 -17.63 -17.03
C PHE A 48 54.97 -17.95 -18.29
N SER A 49 56.27 -18.18 -18.15
CA SER A 49 57.06 -18.89 -19.15
C SER A 49 57.52 -20.23 -18.59
N THR A 50 56.93 -21.30 -19.12
CA THR A 50 57.23 -22.70 -18.84
C THR A 50 58.66 -23.05 -19.25
N GLU A 51 59.53 -23.32 -18.27
CA GLU A 51 60.71 -24.17 -18.49
C GLU A 51 60.67 -25.36 -17.54
N GLN A 52 60.42 -26.54 -18.11
CA GLN A 52 60.57 -27.83 -17.44
C GLN A 52 62.04 -28.04 -17.07
N LYS A 53 62.30 -28.32 -15.78
CA LYS A 53 63.50 -29.03 -15.36
C LYS A 53 63.13 -30.04 -14.29
N GLU A 54 63.24 -31.32 -14.65
CA GLU A 54 63.02 -32.46 -13.76
C GLU A 54 64.10 -32.59 -12.67
N MET A 55 63.69 -33.26 -11.57
CA MET A 55 64.43 -33.93 -10.47
C MET A 55 64.27 -33.29 -9.08
N PRO A 56 64.34 -34.08 -7.99
CA PRO A 56 63.59 -35.30 -7.67
C PRO A 56 62.81 -35.14 -6.34
N SER A 57 61.90 -36.08 -6.07
CA SER A 57 61.02 -36.12 -4.89
C SER A 57 61.79 -36.14 -3.56
N ILE A 58 61.62 -35.11 -2.75
CA ILE A 58 61.81 -35.14 -1.30
C ILE A 58 60.48 -34.75 -0.68
N THR A 59 59.83 -35.70 -0.03
CA THR A 59 58.60 -35.49 0.75
C THR A 59 58.98 -34.72 2.01
N ILE A 60 58.86 -33.39 1.96
CA ILE A 60 58.77 -32.55 3.15
C ILE A 60 57.30 -32.23 3.32
N ASP A 61 56.67 -32.83 4.33
CA ASP A 61 55.35 -32.46 4.82
C ASP A 61 55.48 -31.09 5.53
N THR A 62 55.66 -30.04 4.73
CA THR A 62 55.45 -28.66 5.15
C THR A 62 53.97 -28.39 4.99
N ARG A 63 53.17 -28.72 6.01
CA ARG A 63 51.89 -28.03 6.19
C ARG A 63 52.24 -26.57 6.45
N GLU A 64 52.15 -25.73 5.42
CA GLU A 64 52.20 -24.29 5.62
C GLU A 64 51.11 -23.94 6.64
N GLU A 65 51.51 -23.25 7.72
CA GLU A 65 50.55 -22.73 8.68
C GLU A 65 49.58 -21.77 7.95
N PRO A 66 48.27 -21.85 8.24
CA PRO A 66 47.27 -21.06 7.55
C PRO A 66 47.55 -19.57 7.77
N LYS A 67 47.49 -18.79 6.69
CA LYS A 67 47.68 -17.33 6.74
C LYS A 67 46.32 -16.64 6.66
N PRO A 68 46.12 -15.46 7.28
CA PRO A 68 44.89 -14.71 7.10
C PRO A 68 44.58 -14.47 5.61
N GLY A 69 43.32 -14.71 5.22
CA GLY A 69 42.86 -14.65 3.83
C GLY A 69 42.59 -16.03 3.20
N TRP A 70 42.68 -16.08 1.86
CA TRP A 70 42.40 -17.29 1.08
C TRP A 70 43.50 -18.34 1.22
N ASN A 71 43.13 -19.56 1.59
CA ASN A 71 44.04 -20.71 1.67
C ASN A 71 43.45 -21.87 0.87
N GLU A 72 44.27 -22.48 0.01
CA GLU A 72 43.91 -23.68 -0.73
C GLU A 72 44.18 -24.91 0.14
N THR A 73 43.20 -25.81 0.23
CA THR A 73 43.31 -27.09 0.93
C THR A 73 42.96 -28.23 -0.01
N ASP A 74 43.26 -29.47 0.38
CA ASP A 74 42.92 -30.67 -0.39
C ASP A 74 41.40 -30.80 -0.68
N ASN A 75 40.57 -30.19 0.17
CA ASN A 75 39.11 -30.23 0.06
C ASN A 75 38.52 -28.99 -0.63
N GLY A 76 39.32 -27.97 -0.90
CA GLY A 76 38.89 -26.71 -1.52
C GLY A 76 39.43 -25.47 -0.82
N TRP A 77 38.88 -24.30 -1.17
CA TRP A 77 39.35 -23.00 -0.66
C TRP A 77 38.69 -22.65 0.67
N MET A 78 39.47 -22.21 1.65
CA MET A 78 39.02 -21.68 2.93
C MET A 78 39.39 -20.20 3.06
N TYR A 79 38.65 -19.46 3.90
CA TYR A 79 38.97 -18.06 4.22
C TYR A 79 39.18 -17.88 5.72
N TYR A 80 40.43 -17.61 6.08
CA TYR A 80 40.88 -17.42 7.46
C TYR A 80 40.77 -15.93 7.84
N LEU A 81 40.10 -15.63 8.96
CA LEU A 81 40.02 -14.29 9.54
C LEU A 81 41.31 -13.94 10.26
N ASP A 82 41.89 -14.92 10.94
CA ASP A 82 43.23 -14.89 11.53
C ASP A 82 43.87 -16.29 11.49
N GLU A 83 44.91 -16.55 12.27
CA GLU A 83 45.63 -17.84 12.28
C GLU A 83 44.81 -18.99 12.93
N GLU A 84 43.75 -18.68 13.67
CA GLU A 84 42.95 -19.66 14.43
C GLU A 84 41.47 -19.69 14.01
N GLU A 85 40.95 -18.60 13.44
CA GLU A 85 39.55 -18.43 13.08
C GLU A 85 39.35 -18.39 11.56
N TYR A 86 38.38 -19.14 11.05
CA TYR A 86 37.99 -19.15 9.64
C TYR A 86 36.47 -19.14 9.47
N VAL A 87 36.03 -18.73 8.28
CA VAL A 87 34.62 -18.56 7.95
C VAL A 87 33.97 -19.92 7.72
N THR A 88 32.93 -20.25 8.49
CA THR A 88 32.12 -21.47 8.34
C THR A 88 30.63 -21.16 8.34
N ASP A 89 29.86 -21.97 7.61
CA ASP A 89 28.39 -21.96 7.50
C ASP A 89 27.76 -20.58 7.32
N GLN A 90 28.39 -19.73 6.48
CA GLN A 90 27.91 -18.36 6.29
C GLN A 90 28.35 -17.76 4.97
N TRP A 91 27.61 -16.74 4.57
CA TRP A 91 27.97 -15.83 3.49
C TRP A 91 28.99 -14.79 3.97
N LYS A 92 29.93 -14.39 3.10
CA LYS A 92 30.97 -13.40 3.38
C LYS A 92 31.25 -12.52 2.17
N ASP A 93 31.18 -11.20 2.36
CA ASP A 93 31.72 -10.23 1.40
C ASP A 93 33.24 -10.18 1.55
N ILE A 94 33.94 -10.45 0.44
CA ILE A 94 35.39 -10.37 0.31
C ILE A 94 35.70 -9.55 -0.94
N GLU A 95 36.26 -8.35 -0.76
CA GLU A 95 36.67 -7.43 -1.83
C GLU A 95 35.56 -7.03 -2.83
N GLY A 96 34.29 -7.02 -2.38
CA GLY A 96 33.13 -6.68 -3.22
C GLY A 96 32.64 -7.85 -4.07
N PHE A 97 32.98 -9.08 -3.67
CA PHE A 97 32.39 -10.32 -4.14
C PHE A 97 31.83 -11.10 -2.95
N LEU A 98 30.72 -11.79 -3.18
CA LEU A 98 30.03 -12.53 -2.13
C LEU A 98 30.28 -14.03 -2.27
N TYR A 99 30.71 -14.67 -1.20
CA TYR A 99 31.04 -16.10 -1.15
C TYR A 99 30.26 -16.80 -0.05
N TYR A 100 29.90 -18.06 -0.26
CA TYR A 100 29.35 -18.92 0.79
C TYR A 100 30.38 -19.96 1.19
N PHE A 101 30.56 -20.16 2.49
CA PHE A 101 31.38 -21.22 3.06
C PHE A 101 30.47 -22.23 3.75
N ASP A 102 30.67 -23.51 3.47
CA ASP A 102 29.89 -24.58 4.09
C ASP A 102 30.28 -24.81 5.57
N SER A 103 29.68 -25.83 6.19
CA SER A 103 29.94 -26.16 7.60
C SER A 103 31.39 -26.55 7.89
N ASP A 104 32.13 -27.02 6.89
CA ASP A 104 33.55 -27.37 7.00
C ASP A 104 34.47 -26.17 6.68
N GLY A 105 33.89 -25.03 6.27
CA GLY A 105 34.60 -23.81 5.90
C GLY A 105 35.12 -23.81 4.48
N ILE A 106 34.65 -24.72 3.64
CA ILE A 106 35.03 -24.79 2.23
C ILE A 106 34.11 -23.87 1.41
N MET A 107 34.72 -23.08 0.54
CA MET A 107 34.04 -22.16 -0.37
C MET A 107 33.19 -22.94 -1.37
N ALA A 108 31.90 -22.62 -1.42
CA ALA A 108 30.95 -23.24 -2.34
C ALA A 108 31.15 -22.76 -3.79
N THR A 109 30.96 -23.69 -4.74
CA THR A 109 30.96 -23.44 -6.19
C THR A 109 29.71 -24.01 -6.83
N GLY A 110 29.30 -23.49 -8.00
CA GLY A 110 28.14 -23.99 -8.72
C GLY A 110 26.82 -23.64 -8.04
N VAL A 111 25.85 -24.56 -8.03
CA VAL A 111 24.48 -24.29 -7.56
C VAL A 111 24.30 -24.72 -6.11
N LEU A 112 23.87 -23.78 -5.27
CA LEU A 112 23.51 -23.99 -3.87
C LEU A 112 22.00 -23.74 -3.69
N LYS A 113 21.30 -24.64 -3.01
CA LYS A 113 19.87 -24.49 -2.69
C LYS A 113 19.67 -24.44 -1.18
N GLN A 114 19.16 -23.32 -0.68
CA GLN A 114 18.95 -23.11 0.76
C GLN A 114 17.68 -22.30 1.00
N GLU A 115 16.87 -22.76 1.97
CA GLU A 115 15.64 -22.10 2.43
C GLU A 115 14.62 -21.77 1.32
N GLY A 116 14.64 -22.47 0.18
CA GLY A 116 13.78 -22.13 -0.96
C GLY A 116 14.30 -20.98 -1.82
N GLN A 117 15.60 -20.75 -1.80
CA GLN A 117 16.31 -19.98 -2.82
C GLN A 117 17.43 -20.80 -3.46
N THR A 118 17.73 -20.48 -4.71
CA THR A 118 18.83 -21.03 -5.49
C THR A 118 19.87 -19.94 -5.69
N TYR A 119 21.09 -20.21 -5.25
CA TYR A 119 22.26 -19.36 -5.40
C TYR A 119 23.18 -19.98 -6.43
N THR A 120 23.55 -19.23 -7.46
CA THR A 120 24.49 -19.69 -8.48
C THR A 120 25.83 -19.01 -8.25
N CYS A 121 26.79 -19.75 -7.71
CA CYS A 121 28.18 -19.36 -7.56
C CYS A 121 28.97 -19.67 -8.82
N HIS A 122 30.06 -18.94 -9.05
CA HIS A 122 30.99 -19.21 -10.14
C HIS A 122 31.64 -20.60 -9.96
N ASP A 123 31.69 -21.41 -11.01
CA ASP A 123 32.09 -22.82 -10.95
C ASP A 123 33.52 -23.06 -10.43
N THR A 124 34.44 -22.12 -10.68
CA THR A 124 35.83 -22.19 -10.18
C THR A 124 36.14 -21.15 -9.12
N LYS A 125 35.80 -19.89 -9.36
CA LYS A 125 36.09 -18.77 -8.46
C LYS A 125 35.11 -18.60 -7.28
N GLY A 126 34.02 -19.36 -7.19
CA GLY A 126 33.10 -19.38 -6.04
C GLY A 126 32.26 -18.14 -5.72
N TYR A 127 32.53 -16.98 -6.32
CA TYR A 127 31.71 -15.79 -6.07
C TYR A 127 30.28 -15.93 -6.61
N LEU A 128 29.32 -15.36 -5.90
CA LEU A 128 27.90 -15.36 -6.25
C LEU A 128 27.64 -14.58 -7.55
N LYS A 129 26.93 -15.21 -8.49
CA LYS A 129 26.53 -14.62 -9.77
C LYS A 129 25.04 -14.32 -9.84
N ASP A 130 24.21 -15.14 -9.20
CA ASP A 130 22.76 -15.02 -9.30
C ASP A 130 22.05 -15.58 -8.07
N ILE A 131 20.87 -15.02 -7.76
CA ILE A 131 19.97 -15.46 -6.70
C ILE A 131 18.57 -15.57 -7.30
N GLN A 132 17.92 -16.71 -7.11
CA GLN A 132 16.55 -16.94 -7.58
C GLN A 132 15.71 -17.57 -6.49
N ILE A 133 14.46 -17.13 -6.32
CA ILE A 133 13.49 -17.87 -5.52
C ILE A 133 13.26 -19.25 -6.14
N ASP A 134 13.36 -20.30 -5.34
CA ASP A 134 12.95 -21.65 -5.74
C ASP A 134 11.42 -21.78 -5.56
N LEU A 135 10.70 -21.53 -6.66
CA LEU A 135 9.24 -21.57 -6.71
C LEU A 135 8.66 -22.98 -6.52
N ASP A 136 9.49 -24.02 -6.59
CA ASP A 136 9.12 -25.43 -6.38
C ASP A 136 9.51 -25.93 -4.99
N TYR A 137 10.14 -25.08 -4.17
CA TYR A 137 10.52 -25.42 -2.81
C TYR A 137 9.31 -25.81 -1.97
N LYS A 138 9.44 -26.94 -1.28
CA LYS A 138 8.48 -27.39 -0.27
C LYS A 138 9.25 -27.58 1.03
N PRO A 139 8.97 -26.77 2.07
CA PRO A 139 9.58 -26.98 3.36
C PRO A 139 9.15 -28.34 3.92
N GLU A 140 9.95 -28.89 4.81
CA GLU A 140 9.58 -30.10 5.54
C GLU A 140 8.33 -29.82 6.39
N SER A 141 7.30 -30.67 6.24
CA SER A 141 6.01 -30.48 6.91
C SER A 141 6.18 -30.63 8.42
N THR A 142 5.94 -29.55 9.16
CA THR A 142 5.98 -29.57 10.63
C THR A 142 4.63 -29.88 11.27
N GLY A 143 3.60 -30.18 10.46
CA GLY A 143 2.26 -30.54 10.93
C GLY A 143 1.38 -29.38 11.38
N GLU A 144 1.94 -28.16 11.47
CA GLU A 144 1.19 -26.92 11.63
C GLU A 144 1.15 -26.16 10.29
N ASN A 145 0.17 -25.29 10.07
CA ASN A 145 0.02 -24.49 8.83
C ASN A 145 1.09 -23.36 8.74
N LEU A 146 2.33 -23.71 9.09
CA LEU A 146 3.51 -22.87 9.28
C LEU A 146 4.51 -23.01 8.12
N ASP A 147 4.12 -23.61 7.00
CA ASP A 147 4.96 -23.69 5.78
C ASP A 147 5.45 -22.31 5.28
N SER A 148 4.85 -21.22 5.77
CA SER A 148 5.23 -19.84 5.45
C SER A 148 5.72 -19.05 6.66
N LEU A 149 5.88 -19.69 7.83
CA LEU A 149 6.29 -19.04 9.06
C LEU A 149 7.72 -18.53 8.94
N VAL A 150 7.87 -17.23 9.17
CA VAL A 150 9.16 -16.58 9.41
C VAL A 150 9.09 -15.87 10.76
N ARG A 151 10.19 -15.83 11.51
CA ARG A 151 10.20 -15.24 12.85
C ARG A 151 11.54 -14.65 13.22
N THR A 152 11.48 -13.69 14.13
CA THR A 152 12.63 -13.22 14.92
C THR A 152 12.27 -13.32 16.41
N ASN A 153 13.11 -12.76 17.28
CA ASN A 153 12.76 -12.66 18.70
C ASN A 153 11.62 -11.66 18.96
N ALA A 154 11.36 -10.74 18.03
CA ALA A 154 10.38 -9.66 18.20
C ALA A 154 8.98 -10.00 17.68
N PHE A 155 8.88 -10.85 16.66
CA PHE A 155 7.60 -11.20 16.03
C PHE A 155 7.70 -12.49 15.22
N TRP A 156 6.53 -13.02 14.85
CA TRP A 156 6.39 -13.97 13.76
C TRP A 156 5.47 -13.43 12.67
N CYS A 157 5.69 -13.89 11.43
CA CYS A 157 4.86 -13.63 10.26
C CYS A 157 4.54 -14.93 9.54
N TYR A 158 3.33 -15.05 8.99
CA TYR A 158 2.89 -16.21 8.21
C TYR A 158 1.74 -15.81 7.27
N LEU A 159 1.46 -16.63 6.26
CA LEU A 159 0.41 -16.36 5.28
C LEU A 159 -0.95 -16.84 5.78
N ARG A 160 -2.00 -16.03 5.57
CA ARG A 160 -3.39 -16.39 5.83
C ARG A 160 -3.79 -17.62 4.99
N ALA A 161 -4.23 -18.68 5.64
CA ALA A 161 -4.46 -19.96 4.98
C ALA A 161 -5.71 -19.95 4.10
N GLU A 162 -6.73 -19.21 4.55
CA GLU A 162 -8.06 -19.12 3.97
C GLU A 162 -8.09 -18.31 2.66
N ASP A 163 -7.06 -17.50 2.41
CA ASP A 163 -6.96 -16.73 1.18
C ASP A 163 -6.82 -17.65 -0.04
N ALA A 164 -7.71 -17.41 -1.02
CA ALA A 164 -7.67 -18.04 -2.33
C ALA A 164 -6.58 -17.43 -3.22
N GLY A 165 -6.09 -18.21 -4.19
CA GLY A 165 -5.07 -17.75 -5.13
C GLY A 165 -3.63 -17.90 -4.64
N LEU A 166 -2.71 -17.32 -5.40
CA LEU A 166 -1.26 -17.42 -5.16
C LEU A 166 -0.75 -16.38 -4.18
N PHE A 167 -1.32 -15.17 -4.21
CA PHE A 167 -0.98 -14.06 -3.33
C PHE A 167 -1.85 -14.13 -2.08
N LYS A 168 -1.21 -14.32 -0.93
CA LYS A 168 -1.87 -14.46 0.36
C LYS A 168 -1.50 -13.31 1.28
N THR A 169 -2.46 -12.90 2.10
CA THR A 169 -2.30 -11.86 3.12
C THR A 169 -1.24 -12.27 4.13
N ILE A 170 -0.35 -11.34 4.45
CA ILE A 170 0.68 -11.51 5.48
C ILE A 170 0.07 -11.18 6.83
N LEU A 171 0.06 -12.16 7.72
CA LEU A 171 -0.30 -12.01 9.12
C LEU A 171 0.95 -11.87 9.96
N TYR A 172 0.86 -11.12 11.06
CA TYR A 172 1.92 -11.04 12.06
C TYR A 172 1.36 -11.06 13.48
N ARG A 173 2.20 -11.43 14.42
CA ARG A 173 1.98 -11.13 15.84
C ARG A 173 3.31 -10.86 16.52
N LYS A 174 3.35 -9.78 17.29
CA LYS A 174 4.52 -9.40 18.09
C LYS A 174 4.62 -10.31 19.31
N THR A 175 5.83 -10.60 19.76
CA THR A 175 6.09 -11.49 20.92
C THR A 175 5.42 -10.98 22.20
N VAL A 176 5.26 -9.66 22.34
CA VAL A 176 4.63 -9.01 23.50
C VAL A 176 3.11 -8.87 23.39
N GLU A 177 2.53 -9.27 22.25
CA GLU A 177 1.09 -9.14 21.96
C GLU A 177 0.46 -10.53 21.81
N ASN A 178 -0.81 -10.65 22.20
CA ASN A 178 -1.58 -11.89 22.04
C ASN A 178 -2.54 -11.86 20.85
N LYS A 179 -2.52 -10.77 20.06
CA LYS A 179 -3.41 -10.57 18.92
C LYS A 179 -2.64 -10.78 17.62
N VAL A 180 -3.23 -11.55 16.72
CA VAL A 180 -2.79 -11.64 15.33
C VAL A 180 -3.34 -10.44 14.57
N MET A 181 -2.48 -9.78 13.82
CA MET A 181 -2.77 -8.58 13.04
C MET A 181 -2.40 -8.81 11.58
N VAL A 182 -3.00 -8.02 10.70
CA VAL A 182 -2.68 -8.01 9.27
C VAL A 182 -1.59 -6.99 9.01
N LEU A 183 -0.54 -7.40 8.29
CA LEU A 183 0.50 -6.49 7.84
C LEU A 183 -0.09 -5.52 6.81
N GLY A 184 0.08 -4.21 6.99
CA GLY A 184 -0.59 -3.18 6.18
C GLY A 184 -2.05 -2.88 6.56
N GLY A 185 -2.64 -3.62 7.51
CA GLY A 185 -4.01 -3.41 7.98
C GLY A 185 -5.08 -4.22 7.24
N GLU A 186 -6.26 -4.37 7.83
CA GLU A 186 -7.35 -5.21 7.29
C GLU A 186 -7.98 -4.65 5.99
N THR A 187 -7.89 -3.33 5.79
CA THR A 187 -8.49 -2.64 4.64
C THR A 187 -7.62 -2.71 3.38
N ALA A 188 -6.29 -2.73 3.55
CA ALA A 188 -5.32 -2.81 2.45
C ALA A 188 -4.13 -3.71 2.84
N PRO A 189 -4.36 -5.04 2.96
CA PRO A 189 -3.35 -6.00 3.38
C PRO A 189 -2.13 -6.04 2.45
N GLU A 190 -0.94 -6.19 3.04
CA GLU A 190 0.25 -6.63 2.31
C GLU A 190 0.11 -8.12 1.97
N LYS A 191 0.35 -8.45 0.70
CA LYS A 191 0.21 -9.81 0.16
C LYS A 191 1.52 -10.26 -0.46
N THR A 192 1.80 -11.56 -0.36
CA THR A 192 2.94 -12.18 -1.02
C THR A 192 2.64 -13.63 -1.37
N THR A 193 3.55 -14.25 -2.12
CA THR A 193 3.47 -15.67 -2.48
C THR A 193 4.16 -16.56 -1.45
N ARG A 194 3.87 -17.87 -1.51
CA ARG A 194 4.53 -18.88 -0.67
C ARG A 194 6.05 -18.86 -0.91
N ASN A 195 6.85 -19.12 0.13
CA ASN A 195 8.32 -19.14 0.14
C ASN A 195 9.03 -17.78 -0.02
N SER A 196 8.28 -16.70 -0.22
CA SER A 196 8.83 -15.38 -0.54
C SER A 196 9.22 -14.53 0.67
N MET A 197 8.90 -14.98 1.89
CA MET A 197 9.15 -14.23 3.11
C MET A 197 10.45 -14.63 3.80
N ARG A 198 11.10 -13.66 4.43
CA ARG A 198 12.17 -13.84 5.42
C ARG A 198 12.02 -12.84 6.55
N ALA A 199 12.59 -13.14 7.71
CA ALA A 199 12.56 -12.25 8.86
C ALA A 199 13.99 -12.07 9.40
N TYR A 200 14.45 -10.83 9.44
CA TYR A 200 15.78 -10.48 9.94
C TYR A 200 15.69 -9.19 10.77
N GLY A 201 16.26 -9.22 11.97
CA GLY A 201 16.15 -8.10 12.92
C GLY A 201 14.69 -7.74 13.22
N ASP A 202 14.34 -6.48 12.95
CA ASP A 202 13.00 -5.93 13.16
C ASP A 202 12.12 -5.95 11.89
N TYR A 203 12.61 -6.52 10.79
CA TYR A 203 11.95 -6.46 9.49
C TYR A 203 11.50 -7.84 9.00
N VAL A 204 10.29 -7.88 8.43
CA VAL A 204 9.89 -8.92 7.49
C VAL A 204 10.19 -8.44 6.07
N TYR A 205 10.84 -9.29 5.30
CA TYR A 205 11.15 -9.11 3.89
C TYR A 205 10.21 -9.99 3.06
N PHE A 206 9.71 -9.49 1.94
CA PHE A 206 8.83 -10.25 1.06
C PHE A 206 9.02 -9.86 -0.41
N LEU A 207 9.10 -10.89 -1.26
CA LEU A 207 9.27 -10.77 -2.71
C LEU A 207 8.21 -11.61 -3.42
N PRO A 208 6.99 -11.08 -3.65
CA PRO A 208 5.95 -11.83 -4.35
C PRO A 208 6.44 -12.23 -5.74
N LYS A 209 6.45 -13.54 -6.02
CA LYS A 209 6.99 -14.12 -7.25
C LYS A 209 6.23 -15.37 -7.64
N VAL A 210 5.96 -15.52 -8.93
CA VAL A 210 5.24 -16.65 -9.53
C VAL A 210 5.96 -17.18 -10.76
N LYS A 211 5.59 -18.36 -11.23
CA LYS A 211 6.10 -18.89 -12.50
C LYS A 211 5.57 -18.08 -13.68
N GLU A 212 6.32 -18.04 -14.76
CA GLU A 212 5.91 -17.32 -15.99
C GLU A 212 4.54 -17.80 -16.51
N SER A 213 4.27 -19.10 -16.41
CA SER A 213 2.97 -19.69 -16.79
C SER A 213 1.79 -19.23 -15.94
N GLN A 214 2.05 -18.69 -14.74
CA GLN A 214 1.02 -18.22 -13.80
C GLN A 214 0.74 -16.72 -13.94
N LYS A 215 1.64 -15.95 -14.60
CA LYS A 215 1.49 -14.49 -14.74
C LYS A 215 0.21 -14.07 -15.44
N GLN A 216 -0.28 -14.86 -16.40
CA GLN A 216 -1.52 -14.56 -17.12
C GLN A 216 -2.76 -14.60 -16.22
N GLY A 217 -2.73 -15.38 -15.13
CA GLY A 217 -3.84 -15.51 -14.18
C GLY A 217 -3.85 -14.46 -13.07
N LEU A 218 -2.82 -13.59 -13.01
CA LEU A 218 -2.74 -12.54 -12.00
C LEU A 218 -3.67 -11.37 -12.36
N SER A 219 -4.34 -10.84 -11.33
CA SER A 219 -4.96 -9.52 -11.39
C SER A 219 -3.92 -8.43 -11.67
N GLU A 220 -4.38 -7.25 -12.11
CA GLU A 220 -3.48 -6.12 -12.39
C GLU A 220 -2.73 -5.66 -11.13
N ALA A 221 -3.38 -5.67 -9.96
CA ALA A 221 -2.76 -5.37 -8.67
C ALA A 221 -1.66 -6.39 -8.32
N GLU A 222 -1.91 -7.69 -8.50
CA GLU A 222 -0.90 -8.73 -8.25
C GLU A 222 0.28 -8.64 -9.22
N ARG A 223 0.03 -8.28 -10.49
CA ARG A 223 1.12 -8.01 -11.46
C ARG A 223 1.97 -6.82 -11.03
N GLY A 224 1.35 -5.77 -10.50
CA GLY A 224 2.04 -4.60 -9.97
C GLY A 224 2.91 -4.89 -8.74
N LEU A 225 2.59 -5.93 -7.97
CA LEU A 225 3.38 -6.37 -6.81
C LEU A 225 4.46 -7.41 -7.16
N CYS A 226 4.24 -8.20 -8.21
CA CYS A 226 5.13 -9.27 -8.61
C CYS A 226 6.54 -8.74 -8.93
N ASP A 227 7.56 -9.50 -8.54
CA ASP A 227 8.99 -9.19 -8.77
C ASP A 227 9.48 -7.91 -8.05
N LYS A 228 8.74 -7.37 -7.07
CA LYS A 228 9.18 -6.26 -6.23
C LYS A 228 9.57 -6.76 -4.83
N LEU A 229 10.77 -6.41 -4.39
CA LEU A 229 11.26 -6.77 -3.05
C LEU A 229 10.92 -5.64 -2.08
N PHE A 230 10.19 -5.98 -1.03
CA PHE A 230 9.84 -5.06 0.05
C PHE A 230 10.41 -5.53 1.38
N ARG A 231 10.55 -4.57 2.31
CA ARG A 231 10.65 -4.89 3.75
C ARG A 231 9.73 -3.99 4.55
N MET A 232 9.24 -4.49 5.68
CA MET A 232 8.35 -3.74 6.57
C MET A 232 8.60 -4.13 8.02
N ARG A 233 8.52 -3.17 8.94
CA ARG A 233 8.46 -3.45 10.38
C ARG A 233 7.00 -3.79 10.74
N PRO A 234 6.72 -4.93 11.38
CA PRO A 234 5.36 -5.27 11.74
C PRO A 234 4.69 -4.22 12.63
N GLY A 235 3.56 -3.67 12.18
CA GLY A 235 2.83 -2.58 12.84
C GLY A 235 3.29 -1.17 12.47
N SER A 236 4.21 -1.02 11.52
CA SER A 236 4.50 0.26 10.86
C SER A 236 3.36 0.68 9.95
N ASP A 237 3.21 1.98 9.72
CA ASP A 237 2.37 2.58 8.69
C ASP A 237 3.13 2.77 7.36
N THR A 238 4.44 2.53 7.35
CA THR A 238 5.28 2.54 6.15
C THR A 238 5.99 1.20 5.91
N LYS A 239 6.33 0.95 4.63
CA LYS A 239 7.22 -0.11 4.16
C LYS A 239 8.31 0.49 3.28
N GLU A 240 9.34 -0.28 2.97
CA GLU A 240 10.38 0.12 2.02
C GLU A 240 10.34 -0.75 0.76
N LEU A 241 10.27 -0.12 -0.42
CA LEU A 241 10.55 -0.77 -1.70
C LEU A 241 12.06 -0.81 -1.90
N ILE A 242 12.64 -2.00 -1.84
CA ILE A 242 14.09 -2.20 -1.98
C ILE A 242 14.49 -2.12 -3.45
N ALA A 243 13.80 -2.89 -4.31
CA ALA A 243 14.06 -2.91 -5.74
C ALA A 243 12.90 -3.57 -6.51
N GLU A 244 12.82 -3.25 -7.80
CA GLU A 244 11.91 -3.87 -8.75
C GLU A 244 12.66 -4.84 -9.68
N ASN A 245 11.92 -5.81 -10.24
CA ASN A 245 12.41 -6.88 -11.10
C ASN A 245 13.48 -7.75 -10.40
N VAL A 246 13.20 -8.11 -9.15
CA VAL A 246 14.12 -8.90 -8.31
C VAL A 246 13.88 -10.40 -8.54
N ASP A 247 14.97 -11.13 -8.77
CA ASP A 247 14.94 -12.58 -9.02
C ASP A 247 15.01 -13.39 -7.73
N GLY A 248 15.78 -12.90 -6.76
CA GLY A 248 15.97 -13.46 -5.42
C GLY A 248 16.85 -12.54 -4.58
N TYR A 249 16.95 -12.80 -3.27
CA TYR A 249 17.67 -11.93 -2.34
C TYR A 249 18.25 -12.67 -1.14
N VAL A 250 19.30 -12.12 -0.52
CA VAL A 250 19.83 -12.57 0.78
C VAL A 250 20.16 -11.35 1.63
N VAL A 251 19.90 -11.45 2.94
CA VAL A 251 20.19 -10.39 3.90
C VAL A 251 21.34 -10.83 4.78
N MET A 252 22.35 -9.97 4.92
CA MET A 252 23.51 -10.19 5.80
C MET A 252 23.76 -8.94 6.63
N GLY A 253 23.63 -9.07 7.95
CA GLY A 253 23.60 -7.90 8.83
C GLY A 253 22.53 -6.91 8.37
N ASP A 254 22.93 -5.68 8.09
CA ASP A 254 22.03 -4.63 7.58
C ASP A 254 22.02 -4.51 6.05
N THR A 255 22.80 -5.33 5.34
CA THR A 255 22.93 -5.25 3.88
C THR A 255 22.03 -6.28 3.20
N ILE A 256 21.27 -5.80 2.22
CA ILE A 256 20.39 -6.59 1.37
C ILE A 256 21.10 -6.77 0.04
N TYR A 257 21.38 -8.02 -0.32
CA TYR A 257 21.90 -8.40 -1.62
C TYR A 257 20.76 -8.98 -2.43
N TYR A 258 20.62 -8.58 -3.68
CA TYR A 258 19.55 -9.08 -4.54
C TYR A 258 20.01 -9.19 -5.98
N SER A 259 19.46 -10.18 -6.68
CA SER A 259 19.73 -10.36 -8.10
C SER A 259 18.68 -9.67 -8.95
N ARG A 260 19.13 -9.04 -10.03
CA ARG A 260 18.28 -8.52 -11.10
C ARG A 260 18.99 -8.64 -12.44
N ALA A 261 18.37 -9.36 -13.37
CA ALA A 261 18.91 -9.58 -14.72
C ALA A 261 20.34 -10.19 -14.69
N GLY A 262 20.54 -11.17 -13.80
CA GLY A 262 21.81 -11.91 -13.67
C GLY A 262 22.97 -11.08 -13.11
N LYS A 263 22.67 -10.03 -12.34
CA LYS A 263 23.66 -9.23 -11.61
C LYS A 263 23.26 -9.07 -10.17
N ILE A 264 24.26 -9.08 -9.29
CA ILE A 264 24.09 -8.84 -7.85
C ILE A 264 24.23 -7.35 -7.53
N TYR A 265 23.22 -6.82 -6.86
CA TYR A 265 23.19 -5.47 -6.31
C TYR A 265 23.16 -5.54 -4.79
N SER A 266 23.57 -4.46 -4.13
CA SER A 266 23.42 -4.32 -2.68
C SER A 266 22.90 -2.94 -2.26
N THR A 267 22.17 -2.93 -1.15
CA THR A 267 21.69 -1.72 -0.47
C THR A 267 21.46 -2.00 1.01
N THR A 268 21.37 -0.97 1.85
CA THR A 268 20.98 -1.08 3.27
C THR A 268 19.55 -0.61 3.55
N SER A 269 18.91 0.03 2.55
CA SER A 269 17.55 0.58 2.64
C SER A 269 16.87 0.68 1.28
N GLY A 270 15.56 0.85 1.30
CA GLY A 270 14.75 1.14 0.12
C GLY A 270 14.09 2.52 0.17
N THR A 271 13.25 2.77 -0.82
CA THR A 271 12.36 3.95 -0.85
C THR A 271 11.21 3.71 0.11
N GLU A 272 10.99 4.62 1.05
CA GLU A 272 9.85 4.56 1.97
C GLU A 272 8.52 4.80 1.22
N VAL A 273 7.54 3.98 1.53
CA VAL A 273 6.22 3.90 0.91
C VAL A 273 5.18 3.76 2.00
N ALA A 274 4.11 4.57 1.95
CA ALA A 274 3.00 4.44 2.88
C ALA A 274 2.23 3.12 2.67
N THR A 275 1.66 2.59 3.74
CA THR A 275 0.82 1.38 3.73
C THR A 275 -0.59 1.69 4.20
N GLY A 276 -1.48 0.70 4.17
CA GLY A 276 -2.86 0.90 4.62
C GLY A 276 -3.61 1.92 3.76
N GLU A 277 -4.28 2.87 4.41
CA GLU A 277 -5.05 3.92 3.74
C GLU A 277 -4.16 5.02 3.15
N ALA A 278 -3.08 5.36 3.85
CA ALA A 278 -2.19 6.45 3.51
C ALA A 278 -1.46 6.27 2.17
N ARG A 279 -1.39 5.02 1.66
CA ARG A 279 -0.83 4.69 0.34
C ARG A 279 -1.62 5.29 -0.82
N TYR A 280 -2.91 5.58 -0.61
CA TYR A 280 -3.74 6.14 -1.67
C TYR A 280 -3.74 7.67 -1.59
N SER A 281 -3.87 8.29 -2.76
CA SER A 281 -4.09 9.73 -2.88
C SER A 281 -5.02 10.04 -4.05
N VAL A 282 -5.52 11.27 -4.09
CA VAL A 282 -6.38 11.73 -5.17
C VAL A 282 -5.70 12.86 -5.92
N VAL A 283 -5.62 12.72 -7.24
CA VAL A 283 -5.05 13.72 -8.15
C VAL A 283 -6.16 14.34 -8.98
N ILE A 284 -6.13 15.67 -9.14
CA ILE A 284 -7.06 16.40 -10.01
C ILE A 284 -6.42 16.56 -11.39
N LYS A 285 -7.08 16.06 -12.43
CA LYS A 285 -6.67 16.25 -13.83
C LYS A 285 -7.89 16.56 -14.70
N ASP A 286 -7.77 17.61 -15.52
CA ASP A 286 -8.82 18.05 -16.46
C ASP A 286 -10.21 18.23 -15.80
N GLY A 287 -10.23 18.67 -14.53
CA GLY A 287 -11.46 18.86 -13.77
C GLY A 287 -12.11 17.57 -13.24
N ASN A 288 -11.42 16.44 -13.26
CA ASN A 288 -11.85 15.16 -12.69
C ASN A 288 -10.90 14.70 -11.58
N CYS A 289 -11.39 13.86 -10.67
CA CYS A 289 -10.60 13.24 -9.61
C CYS A 289 -10.15 11.84 -10.05
N TYR A 290 -8.89 11.50 -9.77
CA TYR A 290 -8.30 10.19 -10.04
C TYR A 290 -7.72 9.61 -8.76
N LEU A 291 -8.10 8.39 -8.41
CA LEU A 291 -7.51 7.66 -7.29
C LEU A 291 -6.23 7.01 -7.78
N VAL A 292 -5.13 7.28 -7.09
CA VAL A 292 -3.81 6.73 -7.42
C VAL A 292 -3.18 6.04 -6.21
N ASP A 293 -2.34 5.06 -6.48
CA ASP A 293 -1.49 4.42 -5.49
C ASP A 293 -0.29 5.31 -5.09
N ASP A 294 0.56 4.77 -4.22
CA ASP A 294 1.75 5.43 -3.68
C ASP A 294 2.81 5.75 -4.74
N MET A 295 2.75 5.10 -5.90
CA MET A 295 3.63 5.32 -7.05
C MET A 295 3.00 6.27 -8.08
N GLY A 296 1.78 6.76 -7.84
CA GLY A 296 1.04 7.62 -8.75
C GLY A 296 0.38 6.88 -9.93
N ASN A 297 0.33 5.55 -9.90
CA ASN A 297 -0.42 4.77 -10.88
C ASN A 297 -1.91 4.76 -10.51
N PRO A 298 -2.82 4.59 -11.50
CA PRO A 298 -4.23 4.35 -11.20
C PRO A 298 -4.42 3.27 -10.13
N ALA A 299 -5.22 3.57 -9.11
CA ALA A 299 -5.57 2.57 -8.11
C ALA A 299 -6.35 1.43 -8.78
N VAL A 300 -6.06 0.20 -8.38
CA VAL A 300 -6.68 -0.99 -8.96
C VAL A 300 -7.58 -1.65 -7.92
N ALA A 301 -8.83 -1.91 -8.28
CA ALA A 301 -9.74 -2.67 -7.42
C ALA A 301 -9.33 -4.15 -7.37
N GLU A 302 -9.30 -4.75 -6.17
CA GLU A 302 -9.04 -6.19 -6.03
C GLU A 302 -10.12 -7.04 -6.72
N SER A 303 -11.36 -6.54 -6.76
CA SER A 303 -12.45 -7.12 -7.53
C SER A 303 -13.47 -6.04 -7.96
N GLY A 304 -13.99 -6.16 -9.17
CA GLY A 304 -14.95 -5.20 -9.71
C GLY A 304 -14.32 -3.85 -10.06
N SER A 305 -14.99 -2.76 -9.70
CA SER A 305 -14.58 -1.38 -10.00
C SER A 305 -14.63 -0.47 -8.77
N SER A 306 -14.52 -1.07 -7.58
CA SER A 306 -14.58 -0.35 -6.32
C SER A 306 -13.33 -0.60 -5.47
N VAL A 307 -12.72 0.46 -4.96
CA VAL A 307 -11.61 0.41 -4.00
C VAL A 307 -12.13 0.86 -2.65
N SER A 308 -11.99 0.03 -1.62
CA SER A 308 -12.37 0.38 -0.25
C SER A 308 -11.16 0.92 0.51
N ILE A 309 -11.29 2.11 1.10
CA ILE A 309 -10.24 2.77 1.89
C ILE A 309 -10.89 3.33 3.16
N GLY A 310 -10.66 2.66 4.29
CA GLY A 310 -11.33 2.99 5.55
C GLY A 310 -12.85 2.85 5.45
N ASP A 311 -13.57 3.88 5.86
CA ASP A 311 -15.02 3.99 5.79
C ASP A 311 -15.53 4.52 4.44
N ARG A 312 -14.72 4.42 3.37
CA ARG A 312 -15.04 4.95 2.03
C ARG A 312 -14.92 3.86 0.98
N VAL A 313 -15.85 3.86 0.03
CA VAL A 313 -15.84 2.98 -1.15
C VAL A 313 -15.81 3.86 -2.40
N TYR A 314 -14.66 3.88 -3.07
CA TYR A 314 -14.41 4.66 -4.28
C TYR A 314 -14.82 3.83 -5.48
N ARG A 315 -15.81 4.32 -6.25
CA ARG A 315 -16.12 3.74 -7.56
C ARG A 315 -15.22 4.37 -8.61
N ILE A 316 -14.36 3.57 -9.22
CA ILE A 316 -13.36 4.04 -10.20
C ILE A 316 -13.55 3.43 -11.58
N GLU A 317 -13.08 4.13 -12.61
CA GLU A 317 -12.84 3.59 -13.96
C GLU A 317 -11.45 2.92 -14.06
N GLU A 318 -11.17 2.24 -15.17
CA GLU A 318 -9.88 1.54 -15.40
C GLU A 318 -8.66 2.48 -15.32
N ASP A 319 -8.83 3.75 -15.68
CA ASP A 319 -7.76 4.76 -15.60
C ASP A 319 -7.66 5.43 -14.21
N GLY A 320 -8.40 4.93 -13.21
CA GLY A 320 -8.43 5.44 -11.84
C GLY A 320 -9.40 6.62 -11.65
N LYS A 321 -10.11 7.07 -12.69
CA LYS A 321 -11.08 8.16 -12.57
C LYS A 321 -12.18 7.81 -11.57
N ILE A 322 -12.35 8.64 -10.56
CA ILE A 322 -13.38 8.47 -9.53
C ILE A 322 -14.72 8.97 -10.09
N LYS A 323 -15.73 8.09 -10.04
CA LYS A 323 -17.12 8.45 -10.36
C LYS A 323 -17.85 9.04 -9.17
N TYR A 324 -17.72 8.37 -8.04
CA TYR A 324 -18.32 8.77 -6.76
C TYR A 324 -17.66 8.01 -5.61
N VAL A 325 -17.84 8.51 -4.40
CA VAL A 325 -17.47 7.87 -3.14
C VAL A 325 -18.75 7.59 -2.34
N LYS A 326 -18.86 6.39 -1.78
CA LYS A 326 -19.94 6.04 -0.85
C LYS A 326 -19.38 5.72 0.52
N HIS A 327 -20.17 5.96 1.56
CA HIS A 327 -19.84 5.48 2.90
C HIS A 327 -19.78 3.95 2.89
N GLY A 328 -18.64 3.42 3.30
CA GLY A 328 -18.35 1.99 3.40
C GLY A 328 -18.89 1.38 4.68
N GLN A 329 -18.97 0.05 4.70
CA GLN A 329 -19.28 -0.67 5.93
C GLN A 329 -18.00 -0.87 6.75
N VAL A 330 -18.05 -0.52 8.02
CA VAL A 330 -16.88 -0.61 8.91
C VAL A 330 -17.03 -1.84 9.79
N THR A 331 -16.00 -2.69 9.85
CA THR A 331 -16.02 -3.90 10.70
C THR A 331 -15.09 -3.74 11.90
N ILE A 332 -15.66 -3.79 13.11
CA ILE A 332 -14.93 -3.64 14.37
C ILE A 332 -15.32 -4.79 15.30
N GLY A 333 -14.33 -5.56 15.77
CA GLY A 333 -14.56 -6.68 16.69
C GLY A 333 -15.50 -7.75 16.14
N GLY A 334 -15.44 -8.03 14.83
CA GLY A 334 -16.31 -9.01 14.15
C GLY A 334 -17.74 -8.53 13.87
N LYS A 335 -18.05 -7.25 14.17
CA LYS A 335 -19.34 -6.63 13.86
C LYS A 335 -19.19 -5.61 12.74
N THR A 336 -20.04 -5.71 11.73
CA THR A 336 -20.07 -4.78 10.60
C THR A 336 -21.18 -3.76 10.79
N TYR A 337 -20.83 -2.48 10.76
CA TYR A 337 -21.72 -1.33 10.96
C TYR A 337 -22.12 -0.71 9.62
N TYR A 338 -23.39 -0.34 9.49
CA TYR A 338 -23.95 0.28 8.28
C TYR A 338 -25.24 1.03 8.58
N LEU A 339 -25.60 1.96 7.69
CA LEU A 339 -26.92 2.58 7.69
C LEU A 339 -27.92 1.67 6.97
N SER A 340 -29.08 1.42 7.59
CA SER A 340 -30.14 0.57 7.06
C SER A 340 -31.49 1.31 7.08
N GLY A 341 -32.37 1.01 6.12
CA GLY A 341 -33.64 1.71 5.95
C GLY A 341 -33.52 3.02 5.17
N SER A 342 -34.62 3.78 5.09
CA SER A 342 -34.67 5.10 4.45
C SER A 342 -35.58 6.04 5.25
N GLY A 343 -35.38 7.36 5.06
CA GLY A 343 -36.19 8.40 5.68
C GLY A 343 -36.30 8.21 7.20
N THR A 344 -37.53 8.27 7.73
CA THR A 344 -37.80 8.08 9.17
C THR A 344 -37.47 6.70 9.71
N LYS A 345 -37.28 5.70 8.83
CA LYS A 345 -36.91 4.33 9.22
C LYS A 345 -35.41 4.10 9.19
N SER A 346 -34.63 5.08 8.73
CA SER A 346 -33.18 4.99 8.68
C SER A 346 -32.58 4.78 10.08
N SER A 347 -31.69 3.82 10.22
CA SER A 347 -31.08 3.42 11.48
C SER A 347 -29.63 2.99 11.29
N VAL A 348 -28.79 3.16 12.30
CA VAL A 348 -27.48 2.48 12.33
C VAL A 348 -27.71 1.05 12.78
N SER A 349 -27.30 0.12 11.92
CA SER A 349 -27.37 -1.33 12.10
C SER A 349 -25.98 -1.90 12.37
N ALA A 350 -25.94 -2.99 13.13
CA ALA A 350 -24.75 -3.81 13.30
C ALA A 350 -25.08 -5.27 12.97
N LYS A 351 -24.26 -5.88 12.11
CA LYS A 351 -24.36 -7.29 11.72
C LYS A 351 -23.25 -8.12 12.35
N SER A 352 -23.62 -9.27 12.89
CA SER A 352 -22.72 -10.31 13.42
C SER A 352 -23.28 -11.67 13.03
N GLU A 353 -22.42 -12.59 12.53
CA GLU A 353 -22.73 -14.00 12.18
C GLU A 353 -24.24 -14.34 11.99
N GLY A 354 -24.85 -13.75 10.95
CA GLY A 354 -26.19 -14.09 10.48
C GLY A 354 -27.34 -13.19 10.95
N ASN A 355 -27.17 -12.32 11.96
CA ASN A 355 -28.24 -11.41 12.42
C ASN A 355 -27.87 -9.94 12.25
N ASP A 356 -28.79 -9.17 11.65
CA ASP A 356 -28.77 -7.71 11.61
C ASP A 356 -29.56 -7.16 12.81
N THR A 357 -28.96 -6.26 13.57
CA THR A 357 -29.63 -5.55 14.66
C THR A 357 -29.50 -4.06 14.47
N ALA A 358 -30.63 -3.36 14.35
CA ALA A 358 -30.65 -1.90 14.43
C ALA A 358 -30.32 -1.48 15.87
N ILE A 359 -29.20 -0.78 16.05
CA ILE A 359 -28.67 -0.37 17.36
C ILE A 359 -28.95 1.10 17.67
N ILE A 360 -29.18 1.94 16.66
CA ILE A 360 -29.54 3.35 16.83
C ILE A 360 -30.77 3.65 15.98
N ARG A 361 -31.83 4.14 16.63
CA ARG A 361 -33.06 4.61 15.99
C ARG A 361 -33.44 5.98 16.52
N GLU A 362 -33.84 6.86 15.63
CA GLU A 362 -34.28 8.21 15.94
C GLU A 362 -35.67 8.46 15.36
N ASN A 363 -36.42 9.39 15.95
CA ASN A 363 -37.81 9.68 15.54
C ASN A 363 -37.93 10.06 14.06
N TYR A 364 -36.91 10.74 13.52
CA TYR A 364 -36.85 11.17 12.13
C TYR A 364 -35.79 10.42 11.33
N GLY A 365 -35.33 9.28 11.83
CA GLY A 365 -34.28 8.47 11.23
C GLY A 365 -32.87 9.05 11.40
N VAL A 366 -31.88 8.19 11.28
CA VAL A 366 -30.46 8.57 11.27
C VAL A 366 -30.08 9.00 9.85
N GLN A 367 -29.47 10.17 9.70
CA GLN A 367 -29.07 10.72 8.40
C GLN A 367 -27.75 10.10 7.94
N SER A 368 -26.75 10.16 8.81
CA SER A 368 -25.39 9.74 8.54
C SER A 368 -24.71 9.34 9.84
N TYR A 369 -23.66 8.55 9.74
CA TYR A 369 -22.83 8.18 10.88
C TYR A 369 -21.37 8.02 10.44
N CYS A 370 -20.47 8.05 11.42
CA CYS A 370 -19.10 7.56 11.29
C CYS A 370 -18.67 6.96 12.62
N ILE A 371 -17.57 6.22 12.64
CA ILE A 371 -17.01 5.65 13.86
C ILE A 371 -15.67 6.31 14.17
N VAL A 372 -15.53 6.77 15.41
CA VAL A 372 -14.34 7.46 15.91
C VAL A 372 -13.97 6.84 17.25
N ASP A 373 -12.77 6.28 17.39
CA ASP A 373 -12.26 5.66 18.63
C ASP A 373 -13.27 4.75 19.34
N ASN A 374 -13.87 3.80 18.60
CA ASN A 374 -14.93 2.91 19.10
C ASN A 374 -16.19 3.63 19.63
N GLN A 375 -16.50 4.82 19.13
CA GLN A 375 -17.77 5.50 19.37
C GLN A 375 -18.44 5.80 18.04
N ILE A 376 -19.77 5.65 17.99
CA ILE A 376 -20.56 6.00 16.81
C ILE A 376 -20.96 7.46 16.96
N TYR A 377 -20.50 8.31 16.04
CA TYR A 377 -21.02 9.67 15.87
C TYR A 377 -22.06 9.65 14.77
N TYR A 378 -23.22 10.25 14.99
CA TYR A 378 -24.29 10.26 13.99
C TYR A 378 -25.09 11.55 14.00
N SER A 379 -25.64 11.90 12.83
CA SER A 379 -26.53 13.03 12.65
C SER A 379 -27.98 12.55 12.52
N SER A 380 -28.92 13.28 13.11
CA SER A 380 -30.36 13.05 12.92
C SER A 380 -31.12 14.37 12.97
N TYR A 381 -32.25 14.44 12.24
CA TYR A 381 -33.20 15.52 12.40
C TYR A 381 -33.81 15.47 13.81
N VAL A 382 -33.96 16.63 14.44
CA VAL A 382 -34.50 16.74 15.80
C VAL A 382 -35.66 17.73 15.92
N ASP A 383 -35.76 18.68 15.00
CA ASP A 383 -36.78 19.72 15.04
C ASP A 383 -37.11 20.24 13.63
N LYS A 384 -38.32 20.80 13.49
CA LYS A 384 -38.79 21.46 12.28
C LYS A 384 -39.37 22.82 12.65
N GLY A 385 -38.79 23.88 12.09
CA GLY A 385 -39.25 25.25 12.27
C GLY A 385 -40.62 25.48 11.64
N THR A 386 -41.31 26.52 12.11
CA THR A 386 -42.64 26.92 11.61
C THR A 386 -42.61 27.41 10.17
N GLY A 387 -41.45 27.83 9.65
CA GLY A 387 -41.23 28.24 8.26
C GLY A 387 -40.83 27.09 7.33
N GLY A 388 -40.81 25.85 7.83
CA GLY A 388 -40.38 24.67 7.09
C GLY A 388 -38.87 24.41 7.17
N GLU A 389 -38.15 25.13 8.01
CA GLU A 389 -36.75 24.85 8.33
C GLU A 389 -36.60 23.50 9.01
N TRP A 390 -35.52 22.79 8.69
CA TRP A 390 -35.17 21.56 9.38
C TRP A 390 -33.91 21.76 10.20
N TYR A 391 -33.90 21.20 11.40
CA TYR A 391 -32.77 21.23 12.30
C TYR A 391 -32.29 19.82 12.61
N SER A 392 -30.98 19.62 12.51
CA SER A 392 -30.28 18.40 12.88
C SER A 392 -29.46 18.60 14.14
N GLN A 393 -29.04 17.49 14.73
CA GLN A 393 -28.11 17.46 15.86
C GLN A 393 -27.17 16.26 15.74
N ILE A 394 -25.91 16.45 16.15
CA ILE A 394 -24.92 15.38 16.23
C ILE A 394 -24.98 14.75 17.61
N PHE A 395 -25.02 13.42 17.62
CA PHE A 395 -24.96 12.60 18.82
C PHE A 395 -23.76 11.67 18.77
N ARG A 396 -23.37 11.16 19.94
CA ARG A 396 -22.46 10.01 20.05
C ARG A 396 -23.03 8.92 20.93
N THR A 397 -22.70 7.68 20.63
CA THR A 397 -23.01 6.49 21.45
C THR A 397 -21.81 5.56 21.50
N ASP A 398 -21.86 4.58 22.40
CA ASP A 398 -20.98 3.41 22.31
C ASP A 398 -21.33 2.57 21.07
N LEU A 399 -20.45 1.63 20.70
CA LEU A 399 -20.64 0.70 19.56
C LEU A 399 -21.90 -0.21 19.66
N ASN A 400 -22.58 -0.24 20.79
CA ASN A 400 -23.84 -0.97 21.00
C ASN A 400 -25.08 -0.04 20.95
N GLY A 401 -24.90 1.24 20.60
CA GLY A 401 -25.95 2.26 20.56
C GLY A 401 -26.37 2.81 21.93
N GLN A 402 -25.74 2.35 23.03
CA GLN A 402 -26.03 2.83 24.39
C GLN A 402 -25.24 4.10 24.72
N ASN A 403 -25.56 4.70 25.87
CA ASN A 403 -24.89 5.91 26.38
C ASN A 403 -24.95 7.10 25.40
N LYS A 404 -26.09 7.27 24.73
CA LYS A 404 -26.37 8.40 23.82
C LYS A 404 -26.12 9.73 24.52
N GLN A 405 -25.32 10.58 23.88
CA GLN A 405 -25.04 11.94 24.31
C GLN A 405 -25.20 12.89 23.12
N ALA A 406 -25.89 14.01 23.33
CA ALA A 406 -25.84 15.11 22.38
C ALA A 406 -24.43 15.72 22.40
N VAL A 407 -23.84 15.87 21.22
CA VAL A 407 -22.48 16.40 21.04
C VAL A 407 -22.54 17.84 20.57
N SER A 408 -23.39 18.14 19.58
CA SER A 408 -23.59 19.51 19.08
C SER A 408 -24.86 20.14 19.66
N GLU A 409 -24.95 21.47 19.56
CA GLU A 409 -26.26 22.15 19.55
C GLU A 409 -27.00 21.86 18.23
N ARG A 410 -28.24 22.34 18.09
CA ARG A 410 -29.01 22.12 16.86
C ARG A 410 -28.44 22.98 15.74
N PHE A 411 -28.32 22.44 14.55
CA PHE A 411 -27.85 23.18 13.37
C PHE A 411 -28.89 23.10 12.24
N PRO A 412 -29.05 24.16 11.43
CA PRO A 412 -29.99 24.15 10.33
C PRO A 412 -29.50 23.19 9.23
N GLY A 413 -30.41 22.53 8.54
CA GLY A 413 -30.04 21.66 7.41
C GLY A 413 -29.83 20.20 7.81
N MET A 414 -29.06 19.51 6.98
CA MET A 414 -28.71 18.10 7.18
C MET A 414 -27.23 17.84 6.95
N MET A 415 -26.70 16.85 7.67
CA MET A 415 -25.39 16.27 7.40
C MET A 415 -25.60 14.98 6.59
N GLN A 416 -25.41 15.06 5.27
CA GLN A 416 -25.71 13.98 4.32
C GLN A 416 -24.81 12.77 4.52
N ASN A 417 -23.51 13.01 4.67
CA ASN A 417 -22.52 11.98 4.97
C ASN A 417 -21.54 12.50 6.03
N MET A 418 -20.98 11.58 6.81
CA MET A 418 -19.93 11.83 7.79
C MET A 418 -18.81 10.81 7.56
N TYR A 419 -17.56 11.28 7.58
CA TYR A 419 -16.37 10.46 7.36
C TYR A 419 -15.33 10.79 8.41
N TYR A 420 -14.73 9.76 9.02
CA TYR A 420 -13.58 9.97 9.89
C TYR A 420 -12.29 9.76 9.09
N TYR A 421 -11.45 10.79 9.06
CA TYR A 421 -10.10 10.70 8.51
C TYR A 421 -9.13 10.62 9.68
N GLU A 422 -8.66 9.40 9.97
CA GLU A 422 -7.83 9.11 11.15
C GLU A 422 -6.53 9.93 11.15
N ASP A 423 -5.87 10.04 9.99
CA ASP A 423 -4.64 10.81 9.81
C ASP A 423 -4.84 12.32 10.05
N GLU A 424 -6.04 12.84 9.75
CA GLU A 424 -6.42 14.24 10.03
C GLU A 424 -6.94 14.45 11.46
N GLY A 425 -7.31 13.35 12.15
CA GLY A 425 -7.93 13.37 13.47
C GLY A 425 -9.29 14.10 13.51
N GLN A 426 -9.97 14.26 12.37
CA GLN A 426 -11.17 15.06 12.22
C GLN A 426 -12.30 14.29 11.53
N ILE A 427 -13.54 14.64 11.91
CA ILE A 427 -14.74 14.19 11.20
C ILE A 427 -15.05 15.23 10.13
N PHE A 428 -15.16 14.80 8.89
CA PHE A 428 -15.61 15.62 7.77
C PHE A 428 -17.04 15.26 7.42
N GLY A 429 -17.81 16.21 6.92
CA GLY A 429 -19.19 15.97 6.54
C GLY A 429 -19.65 16.77 5.33
N GLU A 430 -20.59 16.19 4.61
CA GLU A 430 -21.29 16.82 3.48
C GLU A 430 -22.54 17.50 4.02
N TYR A 431 -22.53 18.83 4.05
CA TYR A 431 -23.49 19.63 4.78
C TYR A 431 -24.41 20.39 3.81
N ASN A 432 -25.72 20.21 3.92
CA ASN A 432 -26.70 21.00 3.17
C ASN A 432 -27.46 21.94 4.14
N PRO A 433 -27.12 23.25 4.17
CA PRO A 433 -27.66 24.16 5.19
C PRO A 433 -29.17 24.41 5.10
N ALA A 434 -29.75 24.30 3.90
CA ALA A 434 -31.15 24.63 3.64
C ALA A 434 -31.75 23.71 2.57
N ILE A 435 -31.58 22.40 2.72
CA ILE A 435 -32.00 21.37 1.74
C ILE A 435 -33.50 21.41 1.39
N TRP A 436 -34.33 22.06 2.20
CA TRP A 436 -35.75 22.30 1.92
C TRP A 436 -36.03 23.45 0.94
N LYS A 437 -35.00 24.21 0.55
CA LYS A 437 -35.09 25.31 -0.43
C LYS A 437 -34.40 24.99 -1.74
N GLN A 438 -33.23 24.34 -1.68
CA GLN A 438 -32.35 24.10 -2.82
C GLN A 438 -31.30 23.04 -2.45
N ALA A 439 -30.60 22.50 -3.46
CA ALA A 439 -29.57 21.48 -3.26
C ALA A 439 -28.25 22.00 -2.67
N TYR A 440 -28.08 23.32 -2.51
CA TYR A 440 -26.81 23.90 -2.05
C TYR A 440 -26.20 23.16 -0.86
N GLY A 441 -24.97 22.68 -1.06
CA GLY A 441 -24.25 21.88 -0.08
C GLY A 441 -22.75 22.17 -0.08
N THR A 442 -22.11 22.06 1.07
CA THR A 442 -20.73 22.43 1.35
C THR A 442 -20.02 21.31 2.11
N ALA A 443 -18.69 21.31 2.11
CA ALA A 443 -17.93 20.49 3.05
C ALA A 443 -17.90 21.16 4.43
N ALA A 444 -17.92 20.35 5.48
CA ALA A 444 -17.87 20.78 6.88
C ALA A 444 -16.94 19.90 7.71
N ILE A 445 -16.46 20.45 8.82
CA ILE A 445 -15.63 19.76 9.81
C ILE A 445 -16.38 19.75 11.13
N ILE A 446 -16.52 18.57 11.71
CA ILE A 446 -17.21 18.34 12.97
C ILE A 446 -16.13 18.01 14.00
N SER A 447 -15.92 18.90 14.96
CA SER A 447 -14.99 18.65 16.04
C SER A 447 -15.61 17.73 17.09
N ARG A 448 -14.76 17.06 17.86
CA ARG A 448 -15.18 16.10 18.90
C ARG A 448 -15.94 16.75 20.07
N ASP A 449 -15.84 18.06 20.22
CA ASP A 449 -16.60 18.87 21.18
C ASP A 449 -17.91 19.42 20.60
N GLY A 450 -18.26 19.05 19.36
CA GLY A 450 -19.55 19.33 18.74
C GLY A 450 -19.68 20.64 18.01
N ASN A 451 -18.60 21.42 17.89
CA ASN A 451 -18.57 22.54 16.97
C ASN A 451 -18.56 22.02 15.52
N ILE A 452 -19.26 22.72 14.63
CA ILE A 452 -19.32 22.40 13.21
C ILE A 452 -18.83 23.64 12.45
N TYR A 453 -17.83 23.42 11.61
CA TYR A 453 -17.20 24.46 10.81
C TYR A 453 -17.49 24.20 9.35
N GLN A 454 -18.11 25.15 8.67
CA GLN A 454 -18.24 25.13 7.22
C GLN A 454 -16.90 25.53 6.59
N ILE A 455 -16.38 24.72 5.68
CA ILE A 455 -15.19 25.05 4.89
C ILE A 455 -15.59 26.07 3.82
N ASN A 456 -14.79 27.12 3.66
CA ASN A 456 -15.01 28.14 2.66
C ASN A 456 -14.61 27.62 1.27
N ASP A 457 -15.56 27.61 0.35
CA ASP A 457 -15.41 27.10 -1.01
C ASP A 457 -15.61 28.17 -2.09
N THR A 458 -15.84 29.42 -1.69
CA THR A 458 -16.20 30.54 -2.58
C THR A 458 -15.16 30.74 -3.68
N ALA A 459 -13.87 30.67 -3.33
CA ALA A 459 -12.77 30.84 -4.27
C ALA A 459 -12.59 29.63 -5.21
N ALA A 460 -13.07 28.45 -4.81
CA ALA A 460 -12.92 27.21 -5.56
C ALA A 460 -14.06 27.00 -6.58
N ARG A 461 -15.27 27.48 -6.30
CA ARG A 461 -16.45 27.42 -7.19
C ARG A 461 -16.37 28.41 -8.35
N THR A 462 -15.47 28.15 -9.30
CA THR A 462 -15.23 29.03 -10.46
C THR A 462 -15.35 28.29 -11.79
N GLY A 463 -15.64 29.02 -12.88
CA GLY A 463 -15.61 28.51 -14.25
C GLY A 463 -16.81 27.67 -14.68
N LYS A 464 -17.85 27.57 -13.84
CA LYS A 464 -19.16 26.98 -14.13
C LYS A 464 -20.26 27.86 -13.55
N HIS A 465 -21.43 27.84 -14.17
CA HIS A 465 -22.62 28.55 -13.68
C HIS A 465 -23.50 27.56 -12.91
N VAL A 466 -24.15 28.05 -11.86
CA VAL A 466 -25.08 27.31 -10.99
C VAL A 466 -26.21 28.26 -10.58
N ASP A 467 -27.39 27.69 -10.34
CA ASP A 467 -28.59 28.41 -9.90
C ASP A 467 -28.87 28.26 -8.39
N GLY A 468 -27.86 27.81 -7.62
CA GLY A 468 -27.96 27.51 -6.19
C GLY A 468 -28.39 26.08 -5.85
N ASN A 469 -28.58 25.24 -6.87
CA ASN A 469 -28.82 23.80 -6.72
C ASN A 469 -27.53 23.00 -6.91
N ASP A 470 -26.49 23.32 -6.13
CA ASP A 470 -25.16 22.75 -6.32
C ASP A 470 -24.50 22.31 -5.00
N MET A 471 -23.95 21.11 -4.96
CA MET A 471 -23.41 20.49 -3.74
C MET A 471 -21.94 20.10 -3.89
N LEU A 472 -21.28 19.84 -2.75
CA LEU A 472 -19.98 19.18 -2.71
C LEU A 472 -20.13 17.75 -2.22
N GLU A 473 -19.52 16.84 -2.95
CA GLU A 473 -19.23 15.47 -2.50
C GLU A 473 -17.76 15.40 -2.10
N ILE A 474 -17.47 14.95 -0.88
CA ILE A 474 -16.11 14.84 -0.36
C ILE A 474 -15.47 13.59 -0.94
N ILE A 475 -14.33 13.77 -1.61
CA ILE A 475 -13.59 12.67 -2.22
C ILE A 475 -12.45 12.22 -1.32
N MET A 476 -11.66 13.16 -0.79
CA MET A 476 -10.55 12.86 0.11
C MET A 476 -10.19 14.08 0.95
N ALA A 477 -9.91 13.88 2.24
CA ALA A 477 -9.21 14.85 3.08
C ALA A 477 -7.81 14.32 3.41
N LYS A 478 -6.78 15.12 3.15
CA LYS A 478 -5.38 14.75 3.39
C LYS A 478 -4.50 16.00 3.47
N ASP A 479 -3.58 16.03 4.42
CA ASP A 479 -2.60 17.10 4.65
C ASP A 479 -3.24 18.49 4.78
N GLY A 480 -4.38 18.58 5.48
CA GLY A 480 -5.14 19.82 5.64
C GLY A 480 -5.85 20.32 4.38
N LYS A 481 -5.90 19.53 3.31
CA LYS A 481 -6.68 19.81 2.10
C LYS A 481 -7.90 18.91 2.02
N VAL A 482 -8.96 19.40 1.37
CA VAL A 482 -10.15 18.62 1.05
C VAL A 482 -10.43 18.68 -0.44
N ILE A 483 -10.36 17.54 -1.11
CA ILE A 483 -10.72 17.39 -2.52
C ILE A 483 -12.20 17.01 -2.58
N CYS A 484 -12.97 17.75 -3.37
CA CYS A 484 -14.39 17.52 -3.57
C CYS A 484 -14.74 17.41 -5.07
N LEU A 485 -15.84 16.71 -5.37
CA LEU A 485 -16.57 16.94 -6.61
C LEU A 485 -17.65 17.99 -6.35
N TRP A 486 -17.57 19.10 -7.08
CA TRP A 486 -18.63 20.10 -7.15
C TRP A 486 -19.64 19.68 -8.20
N HIS A 487 -20.86 19.43 -7.74
CA HIS A 487 -21.98 18.97 -8.56
C HIS A 487 -22.99 20.09 -8.73
N ASP A 488 -23.53 20.21 -9.94
CA ASP A 488 -24.79 20.90 -10.19
C ASP A 488 -25.90 19.86 -10.30
N CYS A 489 -27.05 20.16 -9.72
CA CYS A 489 -28.05 19.16 -9.42
C CYS A 489 -29.46 19.59 -9.84
N GLU A 490 -30.27 18.61 -10.20
CA GLU A 490 -31.72 18.79 -10.15
C GLU A 490 -32.20 18.59 -8.72
N TRP A 491 -33.10 19.47 -8.28
CA TRP A 491 -33.66 19.45 -6.93
C TRP A 491 -35.17 19.63 -6.96
N ASP A 492 -35.86 18.82 -6.17
CA ASP A 492 -37.28 18.94 -5.87
C ASP A 492 -37.52 19.07 -4.37
N ARG A 493 -38.57 19.81 -3.99
CA ARG A 493 -38.91 20.06 -2.58
C ARG A 493 -39.25 18.80 -1.80
N ASN A 494 -39.86 17.80 -2.44
CA ASN A 494 -40.32 16.59 -1.77
C ASN A 494 -39.27 15.48 -1.85
N SER A 495 -38.52 15.43 -2.97
CA SER A 495 -37.57 14.36 -3.26
C SER A 495 -36.10 14.76 -3.10
N GLY A 496 -35.81 15.99 -2.66
CA GLY A 496 -34.44 16.48 -2.51
C GLY A 496 -33.69 16.49 -3.83
N ILE A 497 -32.45 16.01 -3.82
CA ILE A 497 -31.58 15.92 -4.99
C ILE A 497 -31.99 14.71 -5.83
N THR A 498 -32.37 14.92 -7.09
CA THR A 498 -32.90 13.88 -7.98
C THR A 498 -31.90 13.43 -9.05
N SER A 499 -30.99 14.30 -9.48
CA SER A 499 -29.95 13.95 -10.45
C SER A 499 -28.77 14.92 -10.40
N ILE A 500 -27.61 14.46 -10.91
CA ILE A 500 -26.43 15.29 -11.12
C ILE A 500 -26.36 15.65 -12.60
N LEU A 501 -26.28 16.95 -12.89
CA LEU A 501 -26.20 17.51 -14.24
C LEU A 501 -24.77 17.55 -14.75
N TRP A 502 -23.83 17.95 -13.90
CA TRP A 502 -22.39 17.89 -14.17
C TRP A 502 -21.59 17.86 -12.87
N SER A 503 -20.33 17.42 -12.99
CA SER A 503 -19.37 17.40 -11.89
C SER A 503 -18.07 18.10 -12.29
N LYS A 504 -17.42 18.75 -11.33
CA LYS A 504 -16.07 19.32 -11.48
C LYS A 504 -15.28 19.14 -10.19
N ALA A 505 -14.07 18.59 -10.31
CA ALA A 505 -13.14 18.51 -9.19
C ALA A 505 -12.70 19.89 -8.71
N ILE A 506 -12.70 20.09 -7.40
CA ILE A 506 -12.18 21.28 -6.72
C ILE A 506 -11.34 20.87 -5.51
N GLU A 507 -10.43 21.75 -5.11
CA GLU A 507 -9.59 21.59 -3.92
C GLU A 507 -9.90 22.74 -2.96
N LEU A 508 -10.07 22.40 -1.67
CA LEU A 508 -10.36 23.32 -0.58
C LEU A 508 -9.26 23.28 0.47
N ASP A 509 -9.06 24.39 1.17
CA ASP A 509 -8.21 24.48 2.37
C ASP A 509 -9.07 24.21 3.61
N ALA A 510 -8.81 23.11 4.34
CA ALA A 510 -9.55 22.76 5.54
C ALA A 510 -9.38 23.79 6.67
N GLY A 511 -8.34 24.62 6.62
CA GLY A 511 -8.07 25.71 7.55
C GLY A 511 -8.89 26.98 7.27
N ASP A 512 -9.33 27.20 6.02
CA ASP A 512 -10.23 28.31 5.67
C ASP A 512 -11.68 27.91 5.95
N ARG A 513 -12.10 28.09 7.21
CA ARG A 513 -13.39 27.63 7.72
C ARG A 513 -14.01 28.62 8.68
N SER A 514 -15.33 28.55 8.81
CA SER A 514 -16.12 29.39 9.72
C SER A 514 -17.08 28.54 10.54
N LEU A 515 -17.25 28.90 11.81
CA LEU A 515 -18.20 28.23 12.70
C LEU A 515 -19.63 28.49 12.20
N ILE A 516 -20.45 27.44 12.10
CA ILE A 516 -21.86 27.59 11.72
C ILE A 516 -22.69 28.14 12.89
N ASP A 517 -23.72 28.91 12.59
CA ASP A 517 -24.65 29.43 13.61
C ASP A 517 -25.58 28.31 14.10
N MET A 518 -25.33 27.82 15.32
CA MET A 518 -26.13 26.78 15.95
C MET A 518 -27.20 27.37 16.85
N VAL A 519 -28.36 26.74 16.84
CA VAL A 519 -29.52 27.13 17.62
C VAL A 519 -29.53 26.34 18.94
N PRO A 520 -29.49 27.03 20.10
CA PRO A 520 -29.60 26.37 21.40
C PRO A 520 -30.87 25.53 21.50
N SER A 521 -30.78 24.37 22.13
CA SER A 521 -31.97 23.59 22.47
C SER A 521 -32.81 24.35 23.51
N ALA A 522 -34.11 24.58 23.23
CA ALA A 522 -35.01 25.13 24.24
C ALA A 522 -35.13 24.11 25.39
N LYS A 523 -34.96 24.55 26.64
CA LYS A 523 -35.21 23.69 27.82
C LYS A 523 -36.67 23.28 27.81
N THR A 524 -36.97 22.03 27.48
CA THR A 524 -38.32 21.49 27.53
C THR A 524 -38.80 21.47 28.98
N GLN A 525 -39.71 22.36 29.34
CA GLN A 525 -40.67 22.06 30.41
C GLN A 525 -41.60 20.99 29.85
N GLU A 526 -41.81 19.90 30.58
CA GLU A 526 -42.89 18.95 30.31
C GLU A 526 -44.21 19.73 30.28
N SER A 527 -44.73 19.97 29.08
CA SER A 527 -46.12 20.38 28.89
C SER A 527 -46.77 19.40 27.93
N SER A 528 -47.86 18.86 28.42
CA SER A 528 -48.67 17.76 27.90
C SER A 528 -49.02 17.92 26.42
N GLU A 529 -48.94 16.79 25.72
CA GLU A 529 -49.38 16.60 24.34
C GLU A 529 -50.79 17.15 24.10
N VAL A 530 -50.92 17.95 23.04
CA VAL A 530 -52.17 18.05 22.28
C VAL A 530 -51.87 17.57 20.87
N GLN A 531 -52.43 16.41 20.53
CA GLN A 531 -52.49 15.89 19.16
C GLN A 531 -53.30 16.88 18.31
N GLU A 532 -52.63 17.59 17.40
CA GLU A 532 -53.25 18.04 16.16
C GLU A 532 -52.89 17.07 15.04
N SER A 533 -53.92 16.50 14.42
CA SER A 533 -53.81 15.70 13.21
C SER A 533 -53.51 16.61 12.02
N GLY A 534 -52.27 16.62 11.55
CA GLY A 534 -51.86 17.28 10.31
C GLY A 534 -50.43 16.87 9.95
N ASP A 535 -50.28 16.23 8.78
CA ASP A 535 -49.04 15.82 8.10
C ASP A 535 -47.99 15.03 8.93
N ILE A 536 -47.90 13.73 8.65
CA ILE A 536 -46.76 12.91 9.07
C ILE A 536 -45.49 13.51 8.47
N ILE A 537 -44.61 14.01 9.33
CA ILE A 537 -43.33 14.64 9.00
C ILE A 537 -42.42 13.62 8.28
N GLN A 538 -42.09 13.87 7.00
CA GLN A 538 -41.09 13.09 6.27
C GLN A 538 -39.81 13.93 6.03
N PRO A 539 -38.64 13.43 6.46
CA PRO A 539 -37.33 13.96 6.09
C PRO A 539 -37.16 14.09 4.58
N ILE A 540 -36.38 15.06 4.12
CA ILE A 540 -35.98 15.12 2.71
C ILE A 540 -34.97 14.00 2.46
N GLU A 541 -35.37 13.01 1.66
CA GLU A 541 -34.48 11.96 1.19
C GLU A 541 -33.67 12.51 0.02
N THR A 542 -32.35 12.52 0.11
CA THR A 542 -31.47 12.80 -1.02
C THR A 542 -31.03 11.48 -1.62
N MET A 543 -31.24 11.26 -2.92
CA MET A 543 -30.67 10.08 -3.58
C MET A 543 -29.14 10.20 -3.59
N PRO A 544 -28.38 9.13 -3.30
CA PRO A 544 -26.97 9.11 -3.65
C PRO A 544 -26.82 9.35 -5.16
N PRO A 545 -25.69 9.90 -5.62
CA PRO A 545 -25.41 10.13 -7.05
C PRO A 545 -25.88 8.95 -7.90
N SER A 546 -26.71 9.22 -8.90
CA SER A 546 -27.30 8.20 -9.77
C SER A 546 -26.21 7.40 -10.48
N SER A 547 -25.97 6.18 -10.01
CA SER A 547 -25.17 5.17 -10.69
C SER A 547 -26.04 3.92 -10.88
N VAL A 548 -26.24 3.53 -12.13
CA VAL A 548 -27.09 2.41 -12.58
C VAL A 548 -26.81 1.14 -11.75
N GLU A 549 -27.91 0.54 -11.28
CA GLU A 549 -28.14 -0.81 -10.73
C GLU A 549 -27.03 -1.49 -9.89
N THR A 550 -27.30 -1.63 -8.59
CA THR A 550 -26.72 -2.67 -7.73
C THR A 550 -27.18 -4.05 -8.19
N VAL A 551 -26.29 -4.81 -8.82
CA VAL A 551 -26.47 -6.26 -9.01
C VAL A 551 -25.97 -6.96 -7.75
N SER A 552 -26.87 -7.59 -7.00
CA SER A 552 -26.51 -8.53 -5.93
C SER A 552 -25.82 -9.76 -6.53
N PRO A 553 -24.81 -10.35 -5.86
CA PRO A 553 -24.25 -11.63 -6.30
C PRO A 553 -25.32 -12.72 -6.16
N VAL A 554 -25.61 -13.43 -7.25
CA VAL A 554 -26.41 -14.66 -7.24
C VAL A 554 -25.53 -15.78 -6.73
N GLU A 555 -25.93 -16.44 -5.65
CA GLU A 555 -25.37 -17.73 -5.22
C GLU A 555 -25.67 -18.80 -6.29
N PRO A 556 -24.69 -19.60 -6.75
CA PRO A 556 -24.97 -20.73 -7.60
C PRO A 556 -25.53 -21.88 -6.75
N SER A 557 -26.80 -22.19 -6.96
CA SER A 557 -27.42 -23.43 -6.50
C SER A 557 -26.79 -24.64 -7.21
N VAL A 558 -26.26 -25.56 -6.42
CA VAL A 558 -25.87 -26.92 -6.80
C VAL A 558 -27.12 -27.69 -7.23
N ASP A 559 -27.13 -28.25 -8.44
CA ASP A 559 -27.91 -29.45 -8.70
C ASP A 559 -27.16 -30.40 -9.64
N ASN A 560 -27.29 -31.69 -9.34
CA ASN A 560 -26.47 -32.79 -9.83
C ASN A 560 -27.03 -33.40 -11.13
N ASP A 561 -26.16 -33.60 -12.13
CA ASP A 561 -26.03 -34.76 -13.04
C ASP A 561 -27.27 -35.26 -13.88
N PRO A 562 -27.10 -36.14 -14.89
CA PRO A 562 -26.39 -35.94 -16.16
C PRO A 562 -27.20 -36.48 -17.38
N VAL A 563 -27.13 -35.91 -18.59
CA VAL A 563 -27.62 -36.63 -19.80
C VAL A 563 -26.78 -36.36 -21.04
N ILE A 564 -26.33 -37.47 -21.63
CA ILE A 564 -25.63 -37.73 -22.89
C ILE A 564 -26.49 -37.34 -24.12
N SER A 565 -25.89 -36.74 -25.16
CA SER A 565 -25.91 -37.22 -26.57
C SER A 565 -25.35 -36.15 -27.54
N THR A 566 -24.21 -36.41 -28.20
CA THR A 566 -24.07 -36.81 -29.63
C THR A 566 -24.48 -35.76 -30.67
N GLU A 567 -23.50 -35.14 -31.34
CA GLU A 567 -23.28 -35.26 -32.80
C GLU A 567 -22.06 -34.43 -33.24
N GLY A 568 -21.25 -34.99 -34.13
CA GLY A 568 -20.11 -34.35 -34.79
C GLY A 568 -20.46 -33.81 -36.19
N PRO A 569 -19.50 -33.69 -37.12
CA PRO A 569 -18.95 -32.39 -37.54
C PRO A 569 -19.17 -32.06 -39.03
N HIS A 570 -18.93 -30.79 -39.42
CA HIS A 570 -18.68 -30.43 -40.82
C HIS A 570 -17.46 -29.51 -40.98
N THR A 571 -16.47 -30.05 -41.70
CA THR A 571 -15.36 -29.48 -42.49
C THR A 571 -15.88 -28.46 -43.53
N GLU A 572 -15.12 -27.62 -44.26
CA GLU A 572 -13.71 -27.27 -44.50
C GLU A 572 -13.79 -25.98 -45.36
N THR A 573 -12.74 -25.14 -45.39
CA THR A 573 -12.14 -24.63 -46.65
C THR A 573 -10.85 -23.87 -46.32
N ALA A 574 -9.75 -24.33 -46.89
CA ALA A 574 -8.41 -23.73 -46.83
C ALA A 574 -8.05 -23.05 -48.15
N ALA A 575 -7.08 -22.12 -48.10
CA ALA A 575 -5.86 -22.01 -48.93
C ALA A 575 -5.40 -20.52 -49.10
N PRO A 576 -4.19 -20.22 -49.63
CA PRO A 576 -2.87 -20.45 -49.01
C PRO A 576 -1.90 -19.23 -49.20
N THR A 577 -0.83 -19.05 -48.39
CA THR A 577 0.43 -18.43 -48.90
C THR A 577 1.67 -18.57 -48.00
N LEU A 578 2.69 -19.25 -48.57
CA LEU A 578 4.17 -19.15 -48.54
C LEU A 578 5.00 -18.81 -47.27
N PRO A 579 6.16 -19.49 -47.06
CA PRO A 579 7.01 -19.38 -45.86
C PRO A 579 8.08 -18.27 -45.95
N ALA A 580 8.32 -17.59 -44.83
CA ALA A 580 9.41 -16.62 -44.65
C ALA A 580 10.65 -17.28 -43.99
N PRO A 581 11.88 -16.81 -44.28
CA PRO A 581 13.13 -17.53 -44.01
C PRO A 581 13.64 -17.40 -42.57
N ALA A 582 14.44 -18.38 -42.16
CA ALA A 582 15.04 -18.50 -40.82
C ALA A 582 15.99 -17.34 -40.47
N PRO A 583 15.99 -16.84 -39.22
CA PRO A 583 16.93 -15.83 -38.77
C PRO A 583 18.34 -16.43 -38.57
N THR A 584 19.33 -15.76 -39.14
CA THR A 584 20.76 -16.06 -39.04
C THR A 584 21.31 -15.60 -37.70
N ILE A 585 22.09 -16.47 -37.05
CA ILE A 585 22.74 -16.24 -35.75
C ILE A 585 23.99 -15.36 -35.96
N PRO A 586 24.12 -14.18 -35.32
CA PRO A 586 25.38 -13.44 -35.27
C PRO A 586 26.36 -14.10 -34.25
N PRO A 587 27.68 -13.97 -34.47
CA PRO A 587 28.69 -14.71 -33.70
C PRO A 587 28.72 -14.29 -32.23
N VAL A 588 28.91 -15.30 -31.37
CA VAL A 588 29.09 -15.20 -29.93
C VAL A 588 30.28 -14.28 -29.62
N THR A 589 30.02 -13.20 -28.92
CA THR A 589 31.07 -12.41 -28.26
C THR A 589 31.22 -12.98 -26.86
N GLU A 590 32.41 -13.45 -26.50
CA GLU A 590 32.73 -13.93 -25.15
C GLU A 590 32.42 -12.84 -24.11
N PRO A 591 31.64 -13.12 -23.04
CA PRO A 591 31.45 -12.17 -21.96
C PRO A 591 32.64 -12.27 -20.99
N SER A 592 33.42 -11.18 -20.87
CA SER A 592 34.25 -10.97 -19.68
C SER A 592 33.32 -10.68 -18.50
N ALA A 593 32.85 -11.72 -17.83
CA ALA A 593 31.84 -11.62 -16.79
C ALA A 593 32.45 -11.79 -15.39
N GLU A 594 33.27 -10.83 -14.96
CA GLU A 594 33.44 -10.60 -13.52
C GLU A 594 32.29 -9.70 -13.07
N VAL A 595 31.32 -10.27 -12.36
CA VAL A 595 30.17 -9.54 -11.80
C VAL A 595 30.57 -9.08 -10.40
N LYS A 596 31.06 -7.85 -10.30
CA LYS A 596 31.33 -7.20 -9.01
C LYS A 596 30.03 -6.67 -8.40
N ILE A 597 29.89 -6.72 -7.07
CA ILE A 597 28.74 -6.13 -6.36
C ILE A 597 28.63 -4.65 -6.77
N VAL A 598 27.44 -4.24 -7.18
CA VAL A 598 27.14 -2.84 -7.52
C VAL A 598 26.40 -2.21 -6.34
N PRO A 599 27.05 -1.33 -5.55
CA PRO A 599 26.38 -0.58 -4.50
C PRO A 599 25.42 0.43 -5.14
N LEU A 600 24.19 0.48 -4.66
CA LEU A 600 23.34 1.65 -4.88
C LEU A 600 23.64 2.65 -3.75
N GLY A 601 24.17 3.81 -4.13
CA GLY A 601 24.59 4.87 -3.20
C GLY A 601 23.44 5.64 -2.60
#